data_AF-A0A1I7NTX5-F1
#
_entry.id   AF-A0A1I7NTX5-F1
#
_cell.length_a   1.000
_cell.length_b   1.000
_cell.length_c   1.000
_cell.angle_alpha   90.00
_cell.angle_beta   90.00
_cell.angle_gamma   90.00
#
_symmetry.space_group_name_H-M   'P 1'
#
loop_
_entity.id
_entity.type
_entity.pdbx_description
1 polymer ?
#
loop_
_entity_poly.entity_id
_entity_poly.type
_entity_poly.pdbx_seq_one_letter_code
_entity_poly.pdbx_strand_id
1 'polypeptide(L)' 'MQKFKVVVWCENCRNDVEGCFGGGSETIGSAFETWDDAQRAATEYCGNMPYNYRVEEDDEY' A
#
# COMPACT_ATOMS: atom_id res chain seq x y z
N MET A 1 -11.59 -11.16 12.89
CA MET A 1 -12.19 -10.14 12.01
C MET A 1 -11.31 -10.06 10.79
N GLN A 2 -11.87 -10.12 9.58
CA GLN A 2 -11.07 -9.89 8.37
C GLN A 2 -10.54 -8.46 8.41
N LYS A 3 -9.24 -8.31 8.19
CA LYS A 3 -8.59 -7.01 8.04
C LYS A 3 -8.04 -6.90 6.63
N PHE A 4 -7.89 -5.67 6.16
CA PHE A 4 -7.29 -5.38 4.86
C PHE A 4 -6.07 -4.49 5.06
N LYS A 5 -5.08 -4.69 4.20
CA LYS A 5 -3.86 -3.89 4.12
C LYS A 5 -3.68 -3.33 2.72
N VAL A 6 -3.02 -2.17 2.64
CA VAL A 6 -2.68 -1.55 1.35
C VAL A 6 -1.17 -1.66 1.15
N VAL A 7 -0.74 -2.38 0.13
CA VAL A 7 0.66 -2.40 -0.29
C VAL A 7 0.86 -1.34 -1.36
N VAL A 8 1.81 -0.43 -1.16
CA VAL A 8 2.19 0.62 -2.11
C VAL A 8 3.62 0.42 -2.60
N TRP A 9 3.89 0.78 -3.85
CA TRP A 9 5.24 0.77 -4.40
C TRP A 9 5.41 1.82 -5.50
N CYS A 10 6.65 2.25 -5.73
CA CYS A 10 7.01 3.11 -6.85
C CYS A 10 7.77 2.28 -7.88
N GLU A 11 7.21 2.08 -9.08
CA GLU A 11 7.89 1.34 -10.15
C GLU A 11 9.19 2.02 -10.60
N ASN A 12 9.22 3.35 -10.51
CA ASN A 12 10.37 4.14 -10.91
C ASN A 12 11.55 4.03 -9.93
N CYS A 13 11.28 3.68 -8.67
CA CYS A 13 12.28 3.49 -7.62
C CYS A 13 12.66 2.02 -7.40
N ARG A 14 12.16 1.10 -8.23
CA ARG A 14 12.38 -0.33 -8.04
C ARG A 14 13.88 -0.65 -8.07
N ASN A 15 14.39 -1.22 -6.97
CA ASN A 15 15.82 -1.49 -6.72
C ASN A 15 16.70 -0.26 -6.42
N ASP A 16 16.12 0.89 -6.12
CA ASP A 16 16.86 2.08 -5.66
C ASP A 16 16.71 2.24 -4.14
N VAL A 17 17.78 1.95 -3.38
CA VAL A 17 17.75 1.92 -1.91
C VAL A 17 17.45 3.28 -1.27
N GLU A 18 17.70 4.38 -2.00
CA GLU A 18 17.34 5.74 -1.59
C GLU A 18 15.96 6.18 -2.12
N GLY A 19 15.34 5.34 -2.95
CA GLY A 19 14.04 5.57 -3.55
C GLY A 19 12.89 5.35 -2.56
N CYS A 20 11.67 5.62 -3.02
CA CYS A 20 10.47 5.48 -2.20
C CYS A 20 10.40 4.07 -1.58
N PHE A 21 10.10 3.99 -0.28
CA PHE A 21 9.99 2.73 0.47
C PHE A 21 11.29 1.89 0.44
N GLY A 22 12.46 2.53 0.33
CA GLY A 22 13.75 1.85 0.21
C GLY A 22 13.92 1.07 -1.10
N GLY A 23 13.20 1.48 -2.14
CA GLY A 23 13.22 0.85 -3.47
C GLY A 23 12.37 -0.41 -3.60
N GLY A 24 11.54 -0.68 -2.59
CA GLY A 24 10.62 -1.81 -2.52
C GLY A 24 9.16 -1.39 -2.44
N SER A 25 8.42 -2.08 -1.57
CA SER A 25 7.01 -1.82 -1.29
C SER A 25 6.82 -1.61 0.21
N GLU A 26 5.91 -0.72 0.58
CA GLU A 26 5.51 -0.47 1.97
C GLU A 26 4.03 -0.81 2.16
N THR A 27 3.62 -1.05 3.40
CA THR A 27 2.22 -1.30 3.74
C THR A 27 1.64 -0.12 4.50
N ILE A 28 0.54 0.43 4.00
CA ILE A 28 -0.22 1.51 4.60
C ILE A 28 -1.44 0.89 5.30
N GLY A 29 -1.43 0.94 6.63
CA GLY A 29 -2.56 0.55 7.48
C GLY A 29 -2.92 -0.93 7.37
N SER A 30 -2.33 -1.77 8.22
CA SER A 30 -2.63 -3.21 8.33
C SER A 30 -3.96 -3.52 9.06
N ALA A 31 -4.93 -2.60 9.09
CA ALA A 31 -6.04 -2.67 10.04
C ALA A 31 -7.39 -2.17 9.52
N PHE A 32 -7.58 -2.06 8.20
CA PHE A 32 -8.88 -1.65 7.67
C PHE A 32 -9.90 -2.78 7.86
N GLU A 33 -11.10 -2.45 8.35
CA GLU A 33 -12.18 -3.43 8.55
C GLU A 33 -12.90 -3.77 7.24
N THR A 34 -12.78 -2.92 6.22
CA THR A 34 -13.41 -3.10 4.91
C THR A 34 -12.41 -2.88 3.77
N TRP A 35 -12.64 -3.59 2.66
CA TRP A 35 -11.86 -3.41 1.44
C TRP A 35 -12.06 -2.01 0.84
N ASP A 36 -13.26 -1.44 0.95
CA ASP A 36 -13.58 -0.10 0.46
C ASP A 36 -12.78 0.99 1.18
N ASP A 37 -12.68 0.91 2.52
CA ASP A 37 -11.85 1.85 3.28
C ASP A 37 -10.36 1.73 2.92
N ALA A 38 -9.87 0.51 2.75
CA ALA A 38 -8.49 0.28 2.30
C ALA A 38 -8.25 0.85 0.89
N GLN A 39 -9.19 0.64 -0.04
CA GLN A 39 -9.07 1.15 -1.41
C GLN A 39 -9.13 2.68 -1.44
N ARG A 40 -10.00 3.29 -0.64
CA ARG A 40 -10.09 4.74 -0.52
C ARG A 40 -8.80 5.34 0.04
N ALA A 41 -8.29 4.79 1.13
CA ALA A 41 -7.01 5.21 1.72
C ALA A 41 -5.85 5.08 0.72
N ALA A 42 -5.81 3.98 -0.04
CA ALA A 42 -4.81 3.77 -1.09
C ALA A 42 -4.90 4.81 -2.20
N THR A 43 -6.13 5.09 -2.66
CA THR A 43 -6.39 6.08 -3.72
C THR A 43 -6.02 7.49 -3.29
N GLU A 44 -6.34 7.86 -2.04
CA GLU A 44 -5.98 9.17 -1.49
C GLU A 44 -4.46 9.31 -1.33
N TYR A 45 -3.79 8.25 -0.87
CA TYR A 45 -2.33 8.25 -0.70
C TYR A 45 -1.58 8.27 -2.04
N CYS A 46 -1.99 7.44 -2.99
CA CYS A 46 -1.36 7.34 -4.31
C CYS A 46 -1.80 8.46 -5.27
N GLY A 47 -2.96 9.09 -5.07
CA GLY A 47 -3.52 10.07 -6.00
C GLY A 47 -2.64 11.29 -6.28
N ASN A 48 -1.70 11.60 -5.39
CA ASN A 48 -0.77 12.72 -5.54
C ASN A 48 0.65 12.32 -5.99
N MET A 49 0.94 11.02 -6.13
CA MET A 49 2.30 10.52 -6.38
C MET A 49 2.28 9.42 -7.45
N PRO A 50 3.38 9.18 -8.17
CA PRO A 50 3.47 8.12 -9.19
C PRO A 50 3.62 6.73 -8.54
N TYR A 51 2.77 6.43 -7.55
CA TYR A 51 2.80 5.20 -6.78
C TYR A 51 1.68 4.28 -7.25
N ASN A 52 2.03 3.01 -7.38
CA ASN A 52 1.07 1.94 -7.57
C ASN A 52 0.66 1.40 -6.19
N TYR A 53 -0.53 0.81 -6.13
CA TYR A 53 -1.03 0.17 -4.92
C TYR A 53 -1.79 -1.11 -5.22
N ARG A 54 -1.90 -1.96 -4.19
CA ARG A 54 -2.71 -3.17 -4.16
C ARG A 54 -3.30 -3.33 -2.77
N VAL A 55 -4.60 -3.60 -2.71
CA VAL A 55 -5.27 -3.95 -1.47
C VAL A 55 -5.23 -5.46 -1.33
N GLU A 56 -4.83 -5.94 -0.15
CA GLU A 56 -4.76 -7.36 0.18
C GLU A 56 -5.51 -7.63 1.48
N GLU A 57 -6.02 -8.85 1.64
CA GLU A 57 -6.49 -9.35 2.93
C GLU A 57 -5.28 -9.53 3.85
N ASP A 58 -5.38 -8.97 5.06
CA ASP A 58 -4.37 -9.12 6.09
C ASP A 58 -4.70 -10.35 6.93
N ASP A 59 -4.21 -11.49 6.46
CA ASP A 59 -4.23 -12.77 7.15
C ASP A 59 -3.10 -12.77 8.22
N GLU A 60 -3.22 -11.89 9.22
CA GLU A 60 -2.40 -11.98 10.44
C GLU A 60 -2.87 -13.22 11.22
N TYR A 61 -2.06 -14.29 11.14
CA TYR A 61 -2.28 -15.58 11.80
C TYR A 61 -1.62 -15.63 13.19
#